data_AF-A0A1M7RK60-F1
#
_entry.id   AF-A0A1M7RK60-F1
#
_cell.length_a   1.000
_cell.length_b   1.000
_cell.length_c   1.000
_cell.angle_alpha   90.00
_cell.angle_beta   90.00
_cell.angle_gamma   90.00
#
_symmetry.space_group_name_H-M   'P 1'
#
loop_
_entity.id
_entity.type
_entity.pdbx_description
1 polymer ?
#
loop_
_entity_poly.entity_id
_entity_poly.type
_entity_poly.pdbx_seq_one_letter_code
_entity_poly.pdbx_strand_id
1 'polypeptide(L)'
;MSETRTEPRITDEAIARLRRRIGIPVPNPAPPHYREPGVDAFRIVAQAYGDDNPLWSDRDHGAKSRWGGPIAPPPLVGGDTLIGENTVSAVADEHRALMKGDPLRGVHAFYASSAREWWAPLEPYARIRRRDALVGVHDKTSGFAGRAVHEWTGQVFGTTDGRLLAGQYKLMIRTERQKAREKKKYAEIEPYVYTDAEIDDIEAQVVAGRRRGAEPRYWEDVAVGDPLDPLVKGPLTVTDMVCWHVGMGMGLYAIRPLELAVANRRRIPRFYHRDELNVPDVMQRVHWDPEFARRSGNPTTFDYGRMRETWLIHACTNWMGDDAWLWKLACRFEAFNYVGDTQWVRGEVTRHYLADGGRPAVDVALRTVSQRNVETTTGSATILLPSREYGPVRLPDPPGTDLESAMSAIVERFAQ
;
A
#
# COMPACT_ATOMS: atom_id res chain seq x y z
N MET A 1 0.26 11.68 -45.69
CA MET A 1 -0.53 12.61 -44.87
C MET A 1 -0.46 12.11 -43.43
N SER A 2 0.34 12.78 -42.60
CA SER A 2 0.47 12.48 -41.18
C SER A 2 -0.81 12.94 -40.49
N GLU A 3 -1.71 12.03 -40.15
CA GLU A 3 -2.79 12.32 -39.21
C GLU A 3 -2.14 12.78 -37.91
N THR A 4 -2.30 14.07 -37.59
CA THR A 4 -1.91 14.66 -36.31
C THR A 4 -2.69 13.93 -35.23
N ARG A 5 -2.12 12.88 -34.66
CA ARG A 5 -2.77 12.05 -33.66
C ARG A 5 -2.99 12.92 -32.42
N THR A 6 -4.21 13.39 -32.22
CA THR A 6 -4.59 14.28 -31.12
C THR A 6 -4.13 13.66 -29.80
N GLU A 7 -3.30 14.38 -29.06
CA GLU A 7 -2.76 13.84 -27.81
C GLU A 7 -3.88 13.61 -26.78
N PRO A 8 -3.78 12.56 -25.95
CA PRO A 8 -4.77 12.30 -24.90
C PRO A 8 -4.81 13.46 -23.89
N ARG A 9 -5.99 14.04 -23.68
CA ARG A 9 -6.23 15.17 -22.78
C ARG A 9 -7.26 14.84 -21.70
N ILE A 10 -7.21 15.58 -20.59
CA ILE A 10 -8.19 15.51 -19.51
C ILE A 10 -9.35 16.47 -19.85
N THR A 11 -10.49 15.92 -20.27
CA THR A 11 -11.69 16.70 -20.61
C THR A 11 -12.76 16.63 -19.53
N ASP A 12 -13.64 17.65 -19.48
CA ASP A 12 -14.76 17.69 -18.54
C ASP A 12 -15.73 16.52 -18.76
N GLU A 13 -15.95 16.13 -20.02
CA GLU A 13 -16.76 14.97 -20.38
C GLU A 13 -16.16 13.67 -19.83
N ALA A 14 -14.84 13.49 -19.93
CA ALA A 14 -14.16 12.31 -19.40
C ALA A 14 -14.26 12.24 -17.88
N ILE A 15 -14.11 13.37 -17.19
CA ILE A 15 -14.27 13.47 -15.73
C ILE A 15 -15.72 13.19 -15.32
N ALA A 16 -16.70 13.79 -16.01
CA ALA A 16 -18.12 13.55 -15.75
C ALA A 16 -18.47 12.07 -15.95
N ARG A 17 -17.93 11.43 -17.00
CA ARG A 17 -18.10 10.00 -17.25
C ARG A 17 -17.44 9.14 -16.17
N LEU A 18 -16.28 9.53 -15.65
CA LEU A 18 -15.58 8.83 -14.56
C LEU A 18 -16.34 8.96 -13.24
N ARG A 19 -16.87 10.16 -12.92
CA ARG A 19 -17.71 10.41 -11.74
C ARG A 19 -18.97 9.54 -11.71
N ARG A 20 -19.60 9.30 -12.86
CA ARG A 20 -20.75 8.37 -12.96
C ARG A 20 -20.40 6.92 -12.60
N ARG A 21 -19.11 6.56 -12.51
CA ARG A 21 -18.65 5.21 -12.13
C ARG A 21 -18.41 5.05 -10.62
N ILE A 22 -18.50 6.14 -9.85
CA ILE A 22 -18.32 6.09 -8.39
C ILE A 22 -19.37 5.16 -7.79
N GLY A 23 -18.92 4.31 -6.85
CA GLY A 23 -19.74 3.33 -6.14
C GLY A 23 -20.09 2.07 -6.94
N ILE A 24 -19.84 2.04 -8.26
CA ILE A 24 -20.12 0.86 -9.08
C ILE A 24 -19.09 -0.24 -8.76
N PRO A 25 -19.53 -1.40 -8.24
CA PRO A 25 -18.62 -2.49 -7.93
C PRO A 25 -17.95 -3.08 -9.17
N VAL A 26 -16.66 -3.39 -9.07
CA VAL A 26 -15.88 -3.97 -10.18
C VAL A 26 -15.22 -5.29 -9.80
N PRO A 27 -15.09 -6.23 -10.76
CA PRO A 27 -14.35 -7.46 -10.52
C PRO A 27 -12.85 -7.19 -10.40
N ASN A 28 -12.17 -7.98 -9.57
CA ASN A 28 -10.72 -7.97 -9.49
C ASN A 28 -10.15 -8.75 -10.69
N PRO A 29 -9.09 -8.25 -11.38
CA PRO A 29 -8.61 -8.86 -12.62
C PRO A 29 -7.87 -10.18 -12.43
N ALA A 30 -7.59 -10.58 -11.19
CA ALA A 30 -6.89 -11.80 -10.85
C ALA A 30 -7.35 -12.35 -9.48
N PRO A 31 -7.25 -13.68 -9.27
CA PRO A 31 -7.50 -14.28 -7.98
C PRO A 31 -6.47 -13.81 -6.93
N PRO A 32 -6.80 -13.91 -5.63
CA PRO A 32 -5.87 -13.56 -4.58
C PRO A 32 -4.68 -14.52 -4.52
N HIS A 33 -3.54 -14.02 -4.05
CA HIS A 33 -2.31 -14.76 -3.82
C HIS A 33 -2.50 -15.79 -2.69
N TYR A 34 -3.14 -15.37 -1.59
CA TYR A 34 -3.59 -16.25 -0.52
C TYR A 34 -5.12 -16.34 -0.50
N ARG A 35 -5.66 -17.54 -0.67
CA ARG A 35 -7.10 -17.82 -0.58
C ARG A 35 -7.55 -18.11 0.86
N GLU A 36 -6.70 -18.81 1.59
CA GLU A 36 -6.94 -19.28 2.96
C GLU A 36 -5.63 -19.16 3.73
N PRO A 37 -5.21 -17.93 4.09
CA PRO A 37 -3.90 -17.70 4.69
C PRO A 37 -3.85 -18.27 6.11
N GLY A 38 -3.05 -19.31 6.28
CA GLY A 38 -2.65 -19.79 7.60
C GLY A 38 -1.48 -18.99 8.19
N VAL A 39 -0.99 -19.47 9.32
CA VAL A 39 0.14 -18.89 10.06
C VAL A 39 1.42 -18.78 9.21
N ASP A 40 1.64 -19.72 8.29
CA ASP A 40 2.76 -19.63 7.34
C ASP A 40 2.64 -18.43 6.39
N ALA A 41 1.45 -18.15 5.87
CA ALA A 41 1.24 -16.98 5.03
C ALA A 41 1.49 -15.69 5.82
N PHE A 42 1.11 -15.66 7.10
CA PHE A 42 1.35 -14.51 7.98
C PHE A 42 2.84 -14.27 8.15
N ARG A 43 3.60 -15.32 8.49
CA ARG A 43 5.07 -15.30 8.58
C ARG A 43 5.73 -14.84 7.29
N ILE A 44 5.37 -15.47 6.16
CA ILE A 44 5.98 -15.18 4.85
C ILE A 44 5.76 -13.72 4.46
N VAL A 45 4.54 -13.20 4.70
CA VAL A 45 4.23 -11.79 4.43
C VAL A 45 5.03 -10.85 5.34
N ALA A 46 5.10 -11.13 6.64
CA ALA A 46 5.87 -10.33 7.60
C ALA A 46 7.36 -10.25 7.21
N GLN A 47 7.97 -11.41 6.96
CA GLN A 47 9.37 -11.51 6.57
C GLN A 47 9.66 -10.83 5.22
N ALA A 48 8.69 -10.80 4.30
CA ALA A 48 8.83 -10.15 3.00
C ALA A 48 9.06 -8.62 3.08
N TYR A 49 8.70 -7.97 4.20
CA TYR A 49 9.06 -6.56 4.47
C TYR A 49 10.01 -6.41 5.67
N GLY A 50 10.63 -7.52 6.10
CA GLY A 50 11.62 -7.58 7.17
C GLY A 50 11.03 -7.27 8.54
N ASP A 51 9.87 -7.86 8.85
CA ASP A 51 9.23 -7.86 10.18
C ASP A 51 9.22 -9.28 10.73
N ASP A 52 9.84 -9.43 11.89
CA ASP A 52 10.05 -10.69 12.61
C ASP A 52 9.17 -10.78 13.86
N ASN A 53 8.14 -9.93 14.02
CA ASN A 53 7.30 -9.95 15.22
C ASN A 53 6.66 -11.35 15.42
N PRO A 54 6.94 -12.02 16.54
CA PRO A 54 6.40 -13.36 16.80
C PRO A 54 4.88 -13.37 16.91
N LEU A 55 4.21 -12.25 17.21
CA LEU A 55 2.75 -12.15 17.23
C LEU A 55 2.09 -12.59 15.92
N TRP A 56 2.79 -12.44 14.79
CA TRP A 56 2.24 -12.82 13.49
C TRP A 56 2.25 -14.31 13.23
N SER A 57 3.08 -15.09 13.91
CA SER A 57 3.30 -16.49 13.52
C SER A 57 3.65 -17.49 14.61
N ASP A 58 4.17 -17.05 15.75
CA ASP A 58 4.46 -17.92 16.88
C ASP A 58 3.18 -18.18 17.67
N ARG A 59 2.79 -19.46 17.75
CA ARG A 59 1.56 -19.88 18.43
C ARG A 59 1.65 -19.71 19.95
N ASP A 60 2.82 -19.94 20.54
CA ASP A 60 3.02 -19.85 21.98
C ASP A 60 3.08 -18.38 22.42
N HIS A 61 3.70 -17.51 21.61
CA HIS A 61 3.65 -16.06 21.81
C HIS A 61 2.23 -15.53 21.63
N GLY A 62 1.57 -15.87 20.52
CA GLY A 62 0.21 -15.44 20.23
C GLY A 62 -0.81 -15.86 21.30
N ALA A 63 -0.72 -17.09 21.82
CA ALA A 63 -1.59 -17.60 22.88
C ALA A 63 -1.46 -16.82 24.20
N LYS A 64 -0.29 -16.22 24.48
CA LYS A 64 -0.05 -15.38 25.67
C LYS A 64 -0.47 -13.92 25.46
N SER A 65 -0.62 -13.50 24.22
CA SER A 65 -1.13 -12.17 23.89
C SER A 65 -2.63 -12.08 24.15
N ARG A 66 -3.16 -10.86 24.22
CA ARG A 66 -4.61 -10.62 24.32
C ARG A 66 -5.44 -11.19 23.17
N TRP A 67 -4.80 -11.54 22.05
CA TRP A 67 -5.47 -12.05 20.86
C TRP A 67 -5.73 -13.56 20.91
N GLY A 68 -5.13 -14.27 21.87
CA GLY A 68 -5.35 -15.72 22.07
C GLY A 68 -4.75 -16.61 20.99
N GLY A 69 -4.01 -16.05 20.05
CA GLY A 69 -3.32 -16.75 18.97
C GLY A 69 -2.67 -15.76 17.99
N PRO A 70 -1.95 -16.26 16.97
CA PRO A 70 -1.39 -15.39 15.93
C PRO A 70 -2.49 -14.66 15.16
N ILE A 71 -2.25 -13.39 14.85
CA ILE A 71 -3.10 -12.59 13.96
C ILE A 71 -2.30 -12.16 12.74
N ALA A 72 -2.98 -11.90 11.61
CA ALA A 72 -2.30 -11.48 10.40
C ALA A 72 -1.54 -10.16 10.60
N PRO A 73 -0.33 -10.02 10.03
CA PRO A 73 0.33 -8.72 10.00
C PRO A 73 -0.54 -7.72 9.21
N PRO A 74 -0.69 -6.47 9.65
CA PRO A 74 -1.62 -5.52 9.04
C PRO A 74 -1.48 -5.36 7.50
N PRO A 75 -0.26 -5.45 6.90
CA PRO A 75 -0.09 -5.42 5.45
C PRO A 75 -0.86 -6.49 4.66
N LEU A 76 -1.12 -7.66 5.26
CA LEU A 76 -1.77 -8.80 4.61
C LEU A 76 -3.25 -8.55 4.30
N VAL A 77 -3.97 -7.89 5.21
CA VAL A 77 -5.39 -7.55 5.00
C VAL A 77 -5.49 -6.31 4.11
N GLY A 78 -5.23 -6.50 2.83
CA GLY A 78 -5.23 -5.45 1.83
C GLY A 78 -4.54 -5.88 0.54
N GLY A 79 -4.27 -4.92 -0.32
CA GLY A 79 -3.53 -5.09 -1.56
C GLY A 79 -4.39 -5.43 -2.76
N ASP A 80 -3.77 -5.25 -3.92
CA ASP A 80 -4.40 -5.49 -5.22
C ASP A 80 -4.95 -6.91 -5.38
N THR A 81 -4.10 -7.90 -5.11
CA THR A 81 -4.35 -9.31 -5.33
C THR A 81 -3.74 -10.16 -4.23
N LEU A 82 -3.46 -9.60 -3.06
CA LEU A 82 -2.82 -10.37 -1.98
C LEU A 82 -3.82 -11.31 -1.31
N ILE A 83 -5.00 -10.80 -0.93
CA ILE A 83 -6.05 -11.54 -0.25
C ILE A 83 -7.45 -11.13 -0.74
N GLY A 84 -8.42 -12.00 -0.48
CA GLY A 84 -9.84 -11.73 -0.70
C GLY A 84 -10.33 -12.14 -2.09
N GLU A 85 -11.35 -13.00 -2.12
CA GLU A 85 -12.10 -13.28 -3.34
C GLU A 85 -13.15 -12.18 -3.55
N ASN A 86 -13.12 -11.53 -4.71
CA ASN A 86 -14.04 -10.45 -4.99
C ASN A 86 -15.48 -10.98 -5.08
N THR A 87 -16.42 -10.32 -4.41
CA THR A 87 -17.84 -10.69 -4.43
C THR A 87 -18.48 -10.46 -5.80
N VAL A 88 -17.83 -9.69 -6.66
CA VAL A 88 -18.25 -9.35 -8.01
C VAL A 88 -17.34 -10.04 -9.02
N SER A 89 -17.92 -10.91 -9.84
CA SER A 89 -17.21 -11.62 -10.92
C SER A 89 -17.29 -10.90 -12.27
N ALA A 90 -18.31 -10.06 -12.46
CA ALA A 90 -18.51 -9.24 -13.65
C ALA A 90 -19.27 -7.95 -13.29
N VAL A 91 -19.06 -6.90 -14.09
CA VAL A 91 -19.87 -5.68 -14.01
C VAL A 91 -21.31 -6.01 -14.41
N ALA A 92 -22.29 -5.55 -13.62
CA ALA A 92 -23.71 -5.71 -13.92
C ALA A 92 -24.08 -5.13 -15.30
N ASP A 93 -25.05 -5.75 -15.98
CA ASP A 93 -25.36 -5.43 -17.38
C ASP A 93 -25.79 -3.97 -17.58
N GLU A 94 -26.55 -3.41 -16.64
CA GLU A 94 -26.96 -2.00 -16.62
C GLU A 94 -25.76 -1.02 -16.59
N HIS A 95 -24.63 -1.44 -16.03
CA HIS A 95 -23.41 -0.62 -15.94
C HIS A 95 -22.40 -0.93 -17.04
N ARG A 96 -22.58 -2.02 -17.80
CA ARG A 96 -21.60 -2.53 -18.78
C ARG A 96 -21.19 -1.47 -19.81
N ALA A 97 -22.16 -0.72 -20.34
CA ALA A 97 -21.90 0.35 -21.32
C ALA A 97 -21.08 1.50 -20.71
N LEU A 98 -21.45 1.92 -19.50
CA LEU A 98 -20.77 3.00 -18.77
C LEU A 98 -19.32 2.63 -18.43
N MET A 99 -19.10 1.39 -17.98
CA MET A 99 -17.81 0.87 -17.52
C MET A 99 -16.86 0.48 -18.65
N LYS A 100 -17.33 0.44 -19.91
CA LYS A 100 -16.50 0.07 -21.07
C LYS A 100 -15.34 1.06 -21.30
N GLY A 101 -14.11 0.57 -21.19
CA GLY A 101 -12.88 1.33 -21.44
C GLY A 101 -12.52 2.37 -20.36
N ASP A 102 -11.33 2.95 -20.46
CA ASP A 102 -10.85 4.03 -19.56
C ASP A 102 -11.22 5.41 -20.14
N PRO A 103 -12.03 6.25 -19.45
CA PRO A 103 -12.36 7.61 -19.89
C PRO A 103 -11.14 8.51 -20.04
N LEU A 104 -10.07 8.26 -19.28
CA LEU A 104 -8.82 9.01 -19.30
C LEU A 104 -7.71 8.24 -20.04
N ARG A 105 -8.08 7.35 -20.97
CA ARG A 105 -7.15 6.51 -21.72
C ARG A 105 -6.04 7.35 -22.36
N GLY A 106 -4.78 6.99 -22.06
CA GLY A 106 -3.59 7.60 -22.64
C GLY A 106 -2.98 8.72 -21.81
N VAL A 107 -3.70 9.24 -20.81
CA VAL A 107 -3.18 10.13 -19.77
C VAL A 107 -2.28 9.33 -18.82
N HIS A 108 -1.21 9.93 -18.29
CA HIS A 108 -0.31 9.24 -17.35
C HIS A 108 -1.01 9.07 -16.01
N ALA A 109 -0.84 7.93 -15.34
CA ALA A 109 -1.30 7.67 -13.99
C ALA A 109 -0.12 7.34 -13.07
N PHE A 110 -0.07 7.94 -11.88
CA PHE A 110 0.92 7.65 -10.85
C PHE A 110 0.23 7.23 -9.55
N TYR A 111 0.73 6.17 -8.91
CA TYR A 111 0.29 5.80 -7.57
C TYR A 111 0.92 6.75 -6.55
N ALA A 112 0.13 7.69 -6.05
CA ALA A 112 0.63 8.85 -5.30
C ALA A 112 0.41 8.73 -3.79
N SER A 113 -0.61 7.98 -3.37
CA SER A 113 -0.97 7.87 -1.96
C SER A 113 -1.75 6.58 -1.69
N SER A 114 -1.65 6.11 -0.45
CA SER A 114 -2.44 5.03 0.11
C SER A 114 -3.04 5.46 1.44
N ALA A 115 -4.21 4.95 1.75
CA ALA A 115 -4.80 5.03 3.09
C ALA A 115 -5.45 3.69 3.45
N ARG A 116 -5.39 3.35 4.73
CA ARG A 116 -5.78 2.06 5.30
C ARG A 116 -6.51 2.29 6.61
N GLU A 117 -7.52 1.47 6.85
CA GLU A 117 -8.21 1.36 8.13
C GLU A 117 -8.38 -0.11 8.48
N TRP A 118 -8.09 -0.48 9.73
CA TRP A 118 -8.27 -1.84 10.24
C TRP A 118 -9.26 -1.84 11.40
N TRP A 119 -10.32 -2.64 11.26
CA TRP A 119 -11.44 -2.72 12.21
C TRP A 119 -11.40 -4.01 13.02
N ALA A 120 -10.82 -5.08 12.48
CA ALA A 120 -10.67 -6.35 13.18
C ALA A 120 -9.42 -7.13 12.75
N PRO A 121 -8.85 -7.98 13.64
CA PRO A 121 -7.79 -8.90 13.27
C PRO A 121 -8.28 -9.98 12.31
N LEU A 122 -7.40 -10.42 11.43
CA LEU A 122 -7.59 -11.62 10.62
C LEU A 122 -6.93 -12.80 11.34
N GLU A 123 -7.74 -13.79 11.69
CA GLU A 123 -7.30 -15.06 12.26
C GLU A 123 -6.82 -16.04 11.16
N PRO A 124 -5.94 -17.00 11.49
CA PRO A 124 -5.45 -17.99 10.54
C PRO A 124 -6.57 -18.82 9.91
N TYR A 125 -6.39 -19.15 8.63
CA TYR A 125 -7.28 -20.00 7.82
C TYR A 125 -8.70 -19.45 7.59
N ALA A 126 -8.99 -18.22 8.01
CA ALA A 126 -10.22 -17.58 7.61
C ALA A 126 -10.23 -17.40 6.08
N ARG A 127 -11.43 -17.45 5.50
CA ARG A 127 -11.67 -17.14 4.08
C ARG A 127 -12.15 -15.71 3.94
N ILE A 128 -11.54 -14.98 3.00
CA ILE A 128 -11.75 -13.54 2.87
C ILE A 128 -12.53 -13.27 1.59
N ARG A 129 -13.52 -12.39 1.72
CA ARG A 129 -14.23 -11.72 0.62
C ARG A 129 -13.81 -10.27 0.54
N ARG A 130 -13.96 -9.69 -0.65
CA ARG A 130 -13.71 -8.26 -0.86
C ARG A 130 -14.70 -7.65 -1.83
N ARG A 131 -14.87 -6.34 -1.74
CA ARG A 131 -15.62 -5.53 -2.70
C ARG A 131 -14.78 -4.32 -3.09
N ASP A 132 -14.70 -4.05 -4.38
CA ASP A 132 -13.87 -2.99 -4.93
C ASP A 132 -14.74 -2.02 -5.74
N ALA A 133 -14.51 -0.72 -5.59
CA ALA A 133 -15.18 0.30 -6.39
C ALA A 133 -14.29 1.55 -6.54
N LEU A 134 -14.60 2.37 -7.55
CA LEU A 134 -14.15 3.75 -7.56
C LEU A 134 -14.94 4.52 -6.49
N VAL A 135 -14.27 5.23 -5.59
CA VAL A 135 -14.93 5.92 -4.46
C VAL A 135 -14.85 7.44 -4.55
N GLY A 136 -13.87 7.98 -5.28
CA GLY A 136 -13.73 9.43 -5.42
C GLY A 136 -13.06 9.85 -6.72
N VAL A 137 -13.52 10.98 -7.28
CA VAL A 137 -12.94 11.61 -8.48
C VAL A 137 -12.90 13.11 -8.27
N HIS A 138 -11.72 13.63 -7.94
CA HIS A 138 -11.54 15.06 -7.70
C HIS A 138 -10.73 15.69 -8.82
N ASP A 139 -11.29 16.75 -9.40
CA ASP A 139 -10.61 17.59 -10.38
C ASP A 139 -9.79 18.63 -9.64
N LYS A 140 -8.49 18.70 -9.93
CA LYS A 140 -7.53 19.52 -9.20
C LYS A 140 -6.67 20.33 -10.16
N THR A 141 -6.34 21.54 -9.75
CA THR A 141 -5.29 22.34 -10.40
C THR A 141 -3.93 21.78 -10.00
N SER A 142 -3.05 21.52 -10.96
CA SER A 142 -1.73 20.95 -10.73
C SER A 142 -0.64 21.95 -11.12
N GLY A 143 0.26 22.30 -10.19
CA GLY A 143 1.47 23.07 -10.53
C GLY A 143 2.43 22.31 -11.46
N PHE A 144 2.29 20.99 -11.56
CA PHE A 144 3.12 20.16 -12.43
C PHE A 144 2.57 20.07 -13.86
N ALA A 145 1.26 19.85 -14.03
CA ALA A 145 0.63 19.58 -15.33
C ALA A 145 -0.49 20.56 -15.74
N GLY A 146 -0.79 21.60 -14.94
CA GLY A 146 -1.94 22.47 -15.12
C GLY A 146 -3.22 21.87 -14.53
N ARG A 147 -3.64 20.69 -15.02
CA ARG A 147 -4.79 19.93 -14.52
C ARG A 147 -4.39 18.53 -14.10
N ALA A 148 -4.97 18.03 -13.01
CA ALA A 148 -4.83 16.66 -12.57
C ALA A 148 -6.16 16.10 -12.07
N VAL A 149 -6.39 14.80 -12.26
CA VAL A 149 -7.53 14.10 -11.69
C VAL A 149 -7.04 13.15 -10.62
N HIS A 150 -7.60 13.29 -9.41
CA HIS A 150 -7.36 12.39 -8.29
C HIS A 150 -8.44 11.30 -8.32
N GLU A 151 -8.04 10.09 -8.68
CA GLU A 151 -8.90 8.92 -8.80
C GLU A 151 -8.65 8.00 -7.59
N TRP A 152 -9.63 7.93 -6.68
CA TRP A 152 -9.58 7.09 -5.49
C TRP A 152 -10.32 5.78 -5.73
N THR A 153 -9.61 4.66 -5.61
CA THR A 153 -10.22 3.32 -5.57
C THR A 153 -10.31 2.84 -4.14
N GLY A 154 -11.49 2.40 -3.71
CA GLY A 154 -11.75 1.81 -2.42
C GLY A 154 -11.88 0.29 -2.51
N GLN A 155 -11.40 -0.39 -1.48
CA GLN A 155 -11.46 -1.85 -1.32
C GLN A 155 -11.87 -2.13 0.12
N VAL A 156 -12.88 -2.96 0.31
CA VAL A 156 -13.33 -3.41 1.63
C VAL A 156 -13.12 -4.90 1.74
N PHE A 157 -12.57 -5.36 2.86
CA PHE A 157 -12.26 -6.76 3.13
C PHE A 157 -13.04 -7.25 4.34
N GLY A 158 -13.53 -8.48 4.27
CA GLY A 158 -14.26 -9.14 5.35
C GLY A 158 -14.17 -10.64 5.23
N THR A 159 -14.38 -11.36 6.32
CA THR A 159 -14.45 -12.82 6.32
C THR A 159 -15.78 -13.30 5.75
N THR A 160 -15.84 -14.56 5.32
CA THR A 160 -17.07 -15.15 4.73
C THR A 160 -18.25 -15.25 5.70
N ASP A 161 -18.00 -15.18 7.01
CA ASP A 161 -19.01 -15.14 8.08
C ASP A 161 -19.53 -13.71 8.38
N GLY A 162 -19.04 -12.69 7.67
CA GLY A 162 -19.55 -11.32 7.73
C GLY A 162 -18.73 -10.34 8.57
N ARG A 163 -17.69 -10.77 9.29
CA ARG A 163 -16.82 -9.84 10.05
C ARG A 163 -15.99 -8.97 9.09
N LEU A 164 -16.17 -7.66 9.15
CA LEU A 164 -15.37 -6.69 8.40
C LEU A 164 -13.99 -6.54 9.02
N LEU A 165 -12.95 -6.54 8.18
CA LEU A 165 -11.56 -6.55 8.61
C LEU A 165 -10.87 -5.22 8.37
N ALA A 166 -10.92 -4.72 7.12
CA ALA A 166 -10.16 -3.54 6.74
C ALA A 166 -10.73 -2.83 5.50
N GLY A 167 -10.42 -1.55 5.40
CA GLY A 167 -10.60 -0.71 4.22
C GLY A 167 -9.25 -0.27 3.67
N GLN A 168 -9.12 -0.26 2.35
CA GLN A 168 -7.96 0.31 1.66
C GLN A 168 -8.41 1.28 0.58
N TYR A 169 -7.71 2.41 0.50
CA TYR A 169 -7.98 3.48 -0.45
C TYR A 169 -6.69 3.85 -1.16
N LYS A 170 -6.72 3.79 -2.49
CA LYS A 170 -5.55 4.07 -3.33
C LYS A 170 -5.82 5.27 -4.19
N LEU A 171 -4.88 6.22 -4.20
CA LEU A 171 -4.93 7.38 -5.07
C LEU A 171 -4.06 7.18 -6.30
N MET A 172 -4.70 7.18 -7.46
CA MET A 172 -4.02 7.40 -8.73
C MET A 172 -4.19 8.85 -9.15
N ILE A 173 -3.08 9.57 -9.33
CA ILE A 173 -3.10 10.92 -9.92
C ILE A 173 -2.92 10.79 -11.43
N ARG A 174 -3.88 11.33 -12.18
CA ARG A 174 -3.87 11.36 -13.64
C ARG A 174 -3.39 12.73 -14.13
N THR A 175 -2.33 12.77 -14.96
CA THR A 175 -1.78 14.01 -15.56
C THR A 175 -1.44 13.83 -17.03
N GLU A 176 -1.60 14.90 -17.82
CA GLU A 176 -1.24 14.92 -19.25
C GLU A 176 0.27 14.74 -19.46
N ARG A 177 0.67 14.07 -20.56
CA ARG A 177 2.06 13.61 -20.76
C ARG A 177 3.05 14.72 -21.12
N GLN A 178 2.60 15.79 -21.78
CA GLN A 178 3.47 16.79 -22.40
C GLN A 178 4.37 17.51 -21.38
N LYS A 179 3.78 18.05 -20.31
CA LYS A 179 4.53 18.80 -19.27
C LYS A 179 5.45 17.95 -18.40
N ALA A 180 5.19 16.64 -18.31
CA ALA A 180 5.98 15.72 -17.49
C ALA A 180 7.34 15.38 -18.12
N ARG A 181 7.40 15.29 -19.46
CA ARG A 181 8.64 14.99 -20.21
C ARG A 181 9.63 16.15 -20.20
N GLU A 182 9.15 17.39 -20.14
CA GLU A 182 9.97 18.59 -20.20
C GLU A 182 10.79 18.83 -18.92
N LYS A 183 10.34 18.31 -17.76
CA LYS A 183 10.94 18.66 -16.46
C LYS A 183 12.11 17.79 -16.00
N LYS A 184 12.48 16.71 -16.70
CA LYS A 184 13.63 15.82 -16.38
C LYS A 184 13.87 15.59 -14.87
N LYS A 185 12.81 15.45 -14.07
CA LYS A 185 12.84 15.61 -12.59
C LYS A 185 13.90 14.75 -11.86
N TYR A 186 14.27 13.61 -12.44
CA TYR A 186 15.20 12.65 -11.86
C TYR A 186 16.47 12.42 -12.69
N ALA A 187 16.71 13.21 -13.74
CA ALA A 187 17.81 12.94 -14.69
C ALA A 187 19.21 13.14 -14.08
N GLU A 188 19.31 13.84 -12.96
CA GLU A 188 20.58 14.16 -12.28
C GLU A 188 20.84 13.27 -11.05
N ILE A 189 19.93 12.35 -10.72
CA ILE A 189 20.10 11.46 -9.56
C ILE A 189 21.07 10.35 -9.96
N GLU A 190 22.25 10.36 -9.34
CA GLU A 190 23.22 9.27 -9.46
C GLU A 190 23.05 8.23 -8.32
N PRO A 191 23.33 6.95 -8.59
CA PRO A 191 23.45 5.93 -7.54
C PRO A 191 24.44 6.37 -6.46
N TYR A 192 24.04 6.24 -5.19
CA TYR A 192 24.92 6.56 -4.07
C TYR A 192 25.90 5.40 -3.85
N VAL A 193 27.17 5.72 -3.63
CA VAL A 193 28.22 4.74 -3.33
C VAL A 193 28.62 4.92 -1.86
N TYR A 194 28.33 3.91 -1.04
CA TYR A 194 28.70 3.91 0.36
C TYR A 194 30.16 3.51 0.54
N THR A 195 30.77 4.06 1.59
CA THR A 195 31.98 3.54 2.20
C THR A 195 31.64 2.38 3.15
N ASP A 196 32.61 1.51 3.44
CA ASP A 196 32.43 0.41 4.40
C ASP A 196 31.94 0.92 5.76
N ALA A 197 32.48 2.05 6.23
CA ALA A 197 32.10 2.66 7.50
C ALA A 197 30.62 3.13 7.52
N GLU A 198 30.09 3.61 6.40
CA GLU A 198 28.66 3.97 6.32
C GLU A 198 27.76 2.73 6.34
N ILE A 199 28.19 1.63 5.71
CA ILE A 199 27.45 0.36 5.75
C ILE A 199 27.46 -0.20 7.17
N ASP A 200 28.62 -0.24 7.83
CA ASP A 200 28.76 -0.70 9.21
C ASP A 200 27.86 0.12 10.17
N ASP A 201 27.79 1.44 9.98
CA ASP A 201 26.90 2.31 10.77
C ASP A 201 25.42 2.02 10.51
N ILE A 202 25.03 1.81 9.25
CA ILE A 202 23.66 1.43 8.90
C ILE A 202 23.28 0.08 9.53
N GLU A 203 24.15 -0.92 9.45
CA GLU A 203 23.92 -2.23 10.06
C GLU A 203 23.81 -2.13 11.58
N ALA A 204 24.67 -1.35 12.22
CA ALA A 204 24.60 -1.09 13.66
C ALA A 204 23.26 -0.45 14.05
N GLN A 205 22.75 0.50 13.27
CA GLN A 205 21.43 1.11 13.49
C GLN A 205 20.28 0.11 13.29
N VAL A 206 20.36 -0.77 12.29
CA VAL A 206 19.36 -1.84 12.07
C VAL A 206 19.31 -2.78 13.27
N VAL A 207 20.47 -3.24 13.75
CA VAL A 207 20.57 -4.15 14.91
C VAL A 207 20.15 -3.48 16.21
N ALA A 208 20.41 -2.17 16.35
CA ALA A 208 19.98 -1.41 17.52
C ALA A 208 18.47 -1.18 17.58
N GLY A 209 17.77 -1.29 16.44
CA GLY A 209 16.32 -1.17 16.35
C GLY A 209 15.61 -2.17 17.27
N ARG A 210 14.58 -1.72 17.99
CA ARG A 210 13.85 -2.55 18.96
C ARG A 210 12.37 -2.63 18.63
N ARG A 211 11.82 -3.83 18.78
CA ARG A 211 10.38 -4.08 18.85
C ARG A 211 9.96 -4.05 20.32
N ARG A 212 8.85 -3.39 20.64
CA ARG A 212 8.28 -3.35 22.00
C ARG A 212 7.84 -4.73 22.49
N GLY A 213 7.16 -5.50 21.63
CA GLY A 213 6.68 -6.85 21.94
C GLY A 213 5.55 -6.84 22.96
N ALA A 214 5.60 -7.81 23.89
CA ALA A 214 4.52 -8.09 24.82
C ALA A 214 4.40 -7.12 26.00
N GLU A 215 5.38 -6.23 26.23
CA GLU A 215 5.28 -5.22 27.30
C GLU A 215 4.31 -4.11 26.89
N PRO A 216 3.16 -3.94 27.57
CA PRO A 216 2.15 -2.98 27.14
C PRO A 216 2.69 -1.56 27.13
N ARG A 217 2.33 -0.79 26.10
CA ARG A 217 2.46 0.67 26.10
C ARG A 217 1.12 1.25 26.54
N TYR A 218 1.03 1.64 27.80
CA TYR A 218 -0.20 2.22 28.33
C TYR A 218 -0.39 3.65 27.82
N TRP A 219 -1.63 4.00 27.52
CA TRP A 219 -2.01 5.30 26.99
C TRP A 219 -1.58 6.45 27.91
N GLU A 220 -1.65 6.26 29.23
CA GLU A 220 -1.25 7.28 30.21
C GLU A 220 0.27 7.57 30.19
N ASP A 221 1.08 6.67 29.63
CA ASP A 221 2.54 6.79 29.58
C ASP A 221 3.05 7.45 28.29
N VAL A 222 2.14 7.90 27.42
CA VAL A 222 2.48 8.51 26.13
C VAL A 222 2.16 9.99 26.14
N ALA A 223 3.10 10.81 25.69
CA ALA A 223 2.94 12.25 25.52
C ALA A 223 3.01 12.68 24.05
N VAL A 224 2.39 13.82 23.75
CA VAL A 224 2.62 14.51 22.47
C VAL A 224 4.08 14.95 22.41
N GLY A 225 4.73 14.70 21.27
CA GLY A 225 6.17 14.90 21.05
C GLY A 225 7.01 13.63 21.25
N ASP A 226 6.45 12.54 21.77
CA ASP A 226 7.20 11.30 21.93
C ASP A 226 7.62 10.74 20.56
N PRO A 227 8.91 10.39 20.38
CA PRO A 227 9.37 9.78 19.15
C PRO A 227 8.94 8.32 19.05
N LEU A 228 8.75 7.85 17.82
CA LEU A 228 8.79 6.42 17.51
C LEU A 228 10.24 5.95 17.45
N ASP A 229 10.46 4.68 17.84
CA ASP A 229 11.76 4.04 17.67
C ASP A 229 12.16 4.06 16.18
N PRO A 230 13.35 4.56 15.82
CA PRO A 230 13.78 4.60 14.42
C PRO A 230 13.81 3.21 13.79
N LEU A 231 13.32 3.11 12.56
CA LEU A 231 13.40 1.89 11.76
C LEU A 231 14.19 2.17 10.49
N VAL A 232 15.26 1.42 10.28
CA VAL A 232 16.12 1.54 9.09
C VAL A 232 15.77 0.44 8.09
N LYS A 233 15.71 0.79 6.80
CA LYS A 233 15.42 -0.11 5.69
C LYS A 233 16.42 0.12 4.57
N GLY A 234 17.15 -0.92 4.20
CA GLY A 234 18.17 -0.90 3.14
C GLY A 234 19.61 -0.95 3.66
N PRO A 235 20.61 -0.69 2.79
CA PRO A 235 20.47 -0.25 1.39
C PRO A 235 19.62 -1.20 0.55
N LEU A 236 18.61 -0.68 -0.16
CA LEU A 236 17.65 -1.50 -0.90
C LEU A 236 18.33 -2.29 -2.00
N THR A 237 18.12 -3.59 -2.06
CA THR A 237 18.64 -4.46 -3.11
C THR A 237 17.53 -4.97 -4.04
N VAL A 238 17.90 -5.49 -5.20
CA VAL A 238 16.97 -6.26 -6.04
C VAL A 238 16.48 -7.51 -5.31
N THR A 239 17.35 -8.14 -4.51
CA THR A 239 17.01 -9.28 -3.66
C THR A 239 15.88 -8.94 -2.69
N ASP A 240 15.90 -7.77 -2.06
CA ASP A 240 14.82 -7.34 -1.16
C ASP A 240 13.48 -7.24 -1.88
N MET A 241 13.47 -6.73 -3.11
CA MET A 241 12.23 -6.67 -3.91
C MET A 241 11.76 -8.05 -4.37
N VAL A 242 12.68 -8.98 -4.64
CA VAL A 242 12.35 -10.39 -4.92
C VAL A 242 11.71 -11.01 -3.67
N CYS A 243 12.35 -10.89 -2.50
CA CYS A 243 11.82 -11.35 -1.22
C CYS A 243 10.45 -10.72 -0.90
N TRP A 244 10.29 -9.43 -1.18
CA TRP A 244 9.01 -8.74 -1.04
C TRP A 244 7.91 -9.40 -1.88
N HIS A 245 8.20 -9.72 -3.15
CA HIS A 245 7.26 -10.41 -4.03
C HIS A 245 6.94 -11.85 -3.61
N VAL A 246 7.84 -12.54 -2.90
CA VAL A 246 7.57 -13.88 -2.36
C VAL A 246 6.36 -13.87 -1.43
N GLY A 247 6.25 -12.86 -0.54
CA GLY A 247 5.09 -12.73 0.35
C GLY A 247 3.95 -11.88 -0.20
N MET A 248 4.24 -10.87 -1.00
CA MET A 248 3.23 -9.89 -1.42
C MET A 248 2.56 -10.23 -2.76
N GLY A 249 3.08 -11.23 -3.47
CA GLY A 249 2.63 -11.62 -4.80
C GLY A 249 2.95 -10.59 -5.88
N MET A 250 2.42 -10.83 -7.09
CA MET A 250 2.76 -10.06 -8.32
C MET A 250 1.73 -8.97 -8.68
N GLY A 251 0.89 -8.55 -7.73
CA GLY A 251 -0.06 -7.44 -7.90
C GLY A 251 -1.13 -7.65 -9.00
N LEU A 252 -1.73 -6.55 -9.48
CA LEU A 252 -2.87 -6.54 -10.43
C LEU A 252 -2.59 -7.24 -11.76
N TYR A 253 -1.33 -7.28 -12.20
CA TYR A 253 -0.95 -7.82 -13.50
C TYR A 253 -0.81 -9.34 -13.49
N ALA A 254 -0.81 -9.95 -12.30
CA ALA A 254 -0.72 -11.39 -12.09
C ALA A 254 0.39 -12.02 -12.95
N ILE A 255 1.60 -11.48 -12.83
CA ILE A 255 2.78 -12.01 -13.53
C ILE A 255 2.96 -13.47 -13.10
N ARG A 256 3.25 -14.34 -14.07
CA ARG A 256 3.44 -15.77 -13.88
C ARG A 256 4.65 -16.26 -14.68
N PRO A 257 5.28 -17.37 -14.27
CA PRO A 257 6.39 -17.96 -15.02
C PRO A 257 5.91 -18.88 -16.17
N LEU A 258 6.80 -19.14 -17.12
CA LEU A 258 6.69 -20.20 -18.14
C LEU A 258 5.35 -20.21 -18.92
N GLU A 259 4.67 -21.36 -19.01
CA GLU A 259 3.40 -21.50 -19.75
C GLU A 259 2.31 -20.56 -19.25
N LEU A 260 2.28 -20.29 -17.94
CA LEU A 260 1.32 -19.37 -17.35
C LEU A 260 1.63 -17.92 -17.77
N ALA A 261 2.90 -17.58 -18.01
CA ALA A 261 3.28 -16.31 -18.63
C ALA A 261 2.72 -16.19 -20.05
N VAL A 262 2.75 -17.28 -20.83
CA VAL A 262 2.18 -17.30 -22.20
C VAL A 262 0.67 -17.00 -22.15
N ALA A 263 -0.06 -17.64 -21.24
CA ALA A 263 -1.48 -17.36 -21.04
C ALA A 263 -1.72 -15.89 -20.63
N ASN A 264 -0.92 -15.37 -19.69
CA ASN A 264 -1.06 -13.98 -19.25
C ASN A 264 -0.74 -12.96 -20.36
N ARG A 265 0.24 -13.25 -21.21
CA ARG A 265 0.56 -12.44 -22.41
C ARG A 265 -0.60 -12.35 -23.38
N ARG A 266 -1.37 -13.42 -23.56
CA ARG A 266 -2.58 -13.40 -24.40
C ARG A 266 -3.69 -12.57 -23.77
N ARG A 267 -3.78 -12.55 -22.44
CA ARG A 267 -4.77 -11.76 -21.68
C ARG A 267 -4.46 -10.26 -21.71
N ILE A 268 -3.20 -9.85 -21.55
CA ILE A 268 -2.77 -8.45 -21.47
C ILE A 268 -1.54 -8.16 -22.36
N PRO A 269 -1.63 -8.34 -23.70
CA PRO A 269 -0.46 -8.31 -24.59
C PRO A 269 0.30 -7.00 -24.59
N ARG A 270 -0.37 -5.86 -24.33
CA ARG A 270 0.24 -4.53 -24.28
C ARG A 270 1.14 -4.30 -23.06
N PHE A 271 1.08 -5.19 -22.06
CA PHE A 271 1.93 -5.13 -20.88
C PHE A 271 3.28 -5.85 -21.06
N TYR A 272 3.51 -6.43 -22.24
CA TYR A 272 4.72 -7.17 -22.54
C TYR A 272 5.45 -6.55 -23.73
N HIS A 273 6.75 -6.42 -23.61
CA HIS A 273 7.65 -5.94 -24.65
C HIS A 273 8.74 -6.96 -24.89
N ARG A 274 9.13 -7.12 -26.15
CA ARG A 274 10.28 -7.94 -26.51
C ARG A 274 11.55 -7.23 -26.08
N ASP A 275 12.43 -7.97 -25.41
CA ASP A 275 13.79 -7.54 -25.12
C ASP A 275 14.71 -7.70 -26.33
N GLU A 276 16.01 -7.47 -26.14
CA GLU A 276 17.05 -7.61 -27.18
C GLU A 276 17.22 -9.03 -27.71
N LEU A 277 16.83 -10.04 -26.92
CA LEU A 277 16.79 -11.45 -27.34
C LEU A 277 15.49 -11.80 -28.07
N ASN A 278 14.66 -10.80 -28.37
CA ASN A 278 13.33 -10.95 -28.94
C ASN A 278 12.39 -11.75 -28.01
N VAL A 279 12.68 -11.85 -26.70
CA VAL A 279 11.86 -12.57 -25.70
C VAL A 279 10.84 -11.61 -25.09
N PRO A 280 9.52 -11.93 -25.10
CA PRO A 280 8.51 -11.06 -24.50
C PRO A 280 8.56 -11.09 -22.97
N ASP A 281 8.87 -9.95 -22.36
CA ASP A 281 8.91 -9.77 -20.91
C ASP A 281 8.04 -8.58 -20.45
N VAL A 282 7.65 -8.58 -19.17
CA VAL A 282 6.70 -7.64 -18.57
C VAL A 282 7.27 -6.23 -18.51
N MET A 283 6.41 -5.22 -18.61
CA MET A 283 6.79 -3.83 -18.33
C MET A 283 7.13 -3.59 -16.86
N GLN A 284 6.62 -4.42 -15.94
CA GLN A 284 6.91 -4.32 -14.52
C GLN A 284 8.39 -4.52 -14.19
N ARG A 285 9.18 -5.08 -15.11
CA ARG A 285 10.62 -5.28 -14.89
C ARG A 285 11.42 -4.00 -14.70
N VAL A 286 10.84 -2.82 -14.90
CA VAL A 286 11.43 -1.54 -14.44
C VAL A 286 11.86 -1.59 -12.97
N HIS A 287 11.31 -2.51 -12.17
CA HIS A 287 11.68 -2.72 -10.77
C HIS A 287 12.85 -3.70 -10.56
N TRP A 288 13.31 -4.47 -11.56
CA TRP A 288 14.45 -5.42 -11.39
C TRP A 288 15.41 -5.50 -12.59
N ASP A 289 15.17 -4.74 -13.65
CA ASP A 289 16.02 -4.57 -14.83
C ASP A 289 16.46 -3.09 -14.93
N PRO A 290 17.70 -2.76 -14.50
CA PRO A 290 18.21 -1.39 -14.51
C PRO A 290 18.28 -0.76 -15.90
N GLU A 291 18.55 -1.55 -16.93
CA GLU A 291 18.62 -1.02 -18.29
C GLU A 291 17.22 -0.64 -18.79
N PHE A 292 16.23 -1.48 -18.54
CA PHE A 292 14.85 -1.15 -18.87
C PHE A 292 14.30 0.02 -18.05
N ALA A 293 14.69 0.16 -16.78
CA ALA A 293 14.37 1.32 -15.97
C ALA A 293 14.92 2.63 -16.58
N ARG A 294 16.19 2.62 -17.05
CA ARG A 294 16.82 3.74 -17.77
C ARG A 294 16.14 4.08 -19.08
N ARG A 295 15.82 3.08 -19.90
CA ARG A 295 15.03 3.28 -21.12
C ARG A 295 13.64 3.86 -20.85
N SER A 296 13.10 3.61 -19.66
CA SER A 296 11.83 4.15 -19.20
C SER A 296 11.95 5.54 -18.54
N GLY A 297 13.16 6.10 -18.45
CA GLY A 297 13.42 7.45 -17.97
C GLY A 297 13.79 7.57 -16.49
N ASN A 298 14.15 6.48 -15.82
CA ASN A 298 14.61 6.47 -14.42
C ASN A 298 16.13 6.23 -14.33
N PRO A 299 16.84 6.74 -13.31
CA PRO A 299 18.28 6.48 -13.13
C PRO A 299 18.64 4.99 -13.04
N THR A 300 17.81 4.23 -12.33
CA THR A 300 17.95 2.79 -12.10
C THR A 300 16.60 2.21 -11.65
N THR A 301 16.58 0.94 -11.28
CA THR A 301 15.42 0.28 -10.66
C THR A 301 15.02 0.96 -9.35
N PHE A 302 13.73 0.95 -9.06
CA PHE A 302 13.15 1.59 -7.88
C PHE A 302 12.07 0.71 -7.28
N ASP A 303 11.74 1.00 -6.03
CA ASP A 303 10.78 0.23 -5.25
C ASP A 303 9.31 0.39 -5.70
N TYR A 304 8.44 -0.30 -4.98
CA TYR A 304 7.00 -0.08 -5.02
C TYR A 304 6.61 0.85 -3.88
N GLY A 305 5.76 1.85 -4.13
CA GLY A 305 5.22 2.69 -3.04
C GLY A 305 4.57 1.85 -1.91
N ARG A 306 3.92 0.73 -2.27
CA ARG A 306 3.38 -0.22 -1.27
C ARG A 306 4.45 -0.82 -0.35
N MET A 307 5.68 -0.99 -0.82
CA MET A 307 6.79 -1.45 0.03
C MET A 307 7.08 -0.44 1.13
N ARG A 308 7.11 0.85 0.81
CA ARG A 308 7.24 1.93 1.81
C ARG A 308 6.04 2.02 2.76
N GLU A 309 4.83 1.80 2.27
CA GLU A 309 3.65 1.67 3.14
C GLU A 309 3.85 0.56 4.19
N THR A 310 4.38 -0.61 3.81
CA THR A 310 4.66 -1.69 4.77
C THR A 310 5.72 -1.32 5.81
N TRP A 311 6.69 -0.47 5.46
CA TRP A 311 7.69 0.00 6.41
C TRP A 311 7.12 1.01 7.41
N LEU A 312 6.21 1.88 6.97
CA LEU A 312 5.48 2.76 7.89
C LEU A 312 4.61 1.96 8.86
N ILE A 313 3.91 0.93 8.36
CA ILE A 313 3.14 0.00 9.19
C ILE A 313 4.05 -0.69 10.21
N HIS A 314 5.20 -1.19 9.76
CA HIS A 314 6.16 -1.88 10.63
C HIS A 314 6.70 -0.97 11.74
N ALA A 315 7.01 0.30 11.44
CA ALA A 315 7.42 1.26 12.46
C ALA A 315 6.32 1.46 13.53
N CYS A 316 5.05 1.58 13.11
CA CYS A 316 3.93 1.67 14.04
C CYS A 316 3.77 0.40 14.90
N THR A 317 3.83 -0.79 14.29
CA THR A 317 3.62 -2.05 15.01
C THR A 317 4.76 -2.36 15.98
N ASN A 318 6.01 -1.97 15.65
CA ASN A 318 7.13 -2.11 16.57
C ASN A 318 7.00 -1.21 17.79
N TRP A 319 6.56 0.03 17.59
CA TRP A 319 6.45 1.00 18.68
C TRP A 319 5.25 0.76 19.59
N MET A 320 4.10 0.39 19.02
CA MET A 320 2.84 0.27 19.76
C MET A 320 2.78 -0.94 20.71
N GLY A 321 3.50 -2.03 20.37
CA GLY A 321 3.47 -3.29 21.12
C GLY A 321 2.25 -4.17 20.83
N ASP A 322 2.26 -5.38 21.39
CA ASP A 322 1.33 -6.44 21.01
C ASP A 322 -0.11 -6.21 21.51
N ASP A 323 -0.29 -5.42 22.58
CA ASP A 323 -1.60 -5.13 23.17
C ASP A 323 -2.32 -3.91 22.56
N ALA A 324 -1.66 -3.22 21.65
CA ALA A 324 -2.19 -2.05 20.95
C ALA A 324 -2.83 -2.43 19.59
N TRP A 325 -3.43 -1.46 18.91
CA TRP A 325 -4.04 -1.67 17.60
C TRP A 325 -3.77 -0.50 16.65
N LEU A 326 -3.21 -0.78 15.48
CA LEU A 326 -3.09 0.19 14.39
C LEU A 326 -4.46 0.35 13.71
N TRP A 327 -5.17 1.43 14.03
CA TRP A 327 -6.48 1.67 13.46
C TRP A 327 -6.39 2.25 12.06
N LYS A 328 -5.60 3.32 11.86
CA LYS A 328 -5.53 4.03 10.57
C LYS A 328 -4.10 4.29 10.16
N LEU A 329 -3.84 4.29 8.87
CA LEU A 329 -2.59 4.80 8.30
C LEU A 329 -2.87 5.44 6.94
N ALA A 330 -2.31 6.61 6.69
CA ALA A 330 -2.33 7.25 5.38
C ALA A 330 -0.92 7.73 5.03
N CYS A 331 -0.52 7.59 3.77
CA CYS A 331 0.79 8.01 3.31
C CYS A 331 0.77 8.59 1.90
N ARG A 332 1.77 9.41 1.58
CA ARG A 332 2.04 10.00 0.27
C ARG A 332 3.45 9.63 -0.17
N PHE A 333 3.60 9.27 -1.44
CA PHE A 333 4.88 8.91 -2.04
C PHE A 333 5.46 10.13 -2.76
N GLU A 334 6.36 10.84 -2.08
CA GLU A 334 6.89 12.13 -2.53
C GLU A 334 8.03 11.98 -3.55
N ALA A 335 8.84 10.93 -3.37
CA ALA A 335 9.94 10.57 -4.26
C ALA A 335 10.05 9.04 -4.42
N PHE A 336 10.84 8.63 -5.42
CA PHE A 336 11.23 7.23 -5.59
C PHE A 336 12.33 6.86 -4.59
N ASN A 337 12.37 5.57 -4.26
CA ASN A 337 13.43 4.95 -3.49
C ASN A 337 14.11 3.95 -4.44
N TYR A 338 15.36 4.23 -4.79
CA TYR A 338 16.10 3.47 -5.80
C TYR A 338 16.85 2.29 -5.16
N VAL A 339 17.19 1.28 -5.97
CA VAL A 339 18.14 0.26 -5.53
C VAL A 339 19.46 0.92 -5.16
N GLY A 340 19.96 0.61 -3.96
CA GLY A 340 21.08 1.25 -3.28
C GLY A 340 20.66 2.29 -2.24
N ASP A 341 19.41 2.74 -2.20
CA ASP A 341 19.00 3.74 -1.22
C ASP A 341 18.73 3.12 0.16
N THR A 342 19.14 3.83 1.20
CA THR A 342 18.80 3.52 2.60
C THR A 342 17.72 4.48 3.06
N GLN A 343 16.75 3.99 3.82
CA GLN A 343 15.58 4.72 4.25
C GLN A 343 15.45 4.65 5.78
N TRP A 344 15.38 5.82 6.43
CA TRP A 344 15.10 5.95 7.85
C TRP A 344 13.63 6.34 8.06
N VAL A 345 12.84 5.41 8.57
CA VAL A 345 11.47 5.67 8.99
C VAL A 345 11.49 6.26 10.40
N ARG A 346 10.81 7.42 10.54
CA ARG A 346 10.70 8.16 11.79
C ARG A 346 9.24 8.50 12.04
N GLY A 347 8.89 8.62 13.32
CA GLY A 347 7.57 9.09 13.72
C GLY A 347 7.60 9.90 15.01
N GLU A 348 6.53 10.65 15.23
CA GLU A 348 6.34 11.49 16.42
C GLU A 348 4.85 11.52 16.77
N VAL A 349 4.52 11.36 18.06
CA VAL A 349 3.14 11.50 18.55
C VAL A 349 2.72 12.96 18.43
N THR A 350 1.65 13.22 17.69
CA THR A 350 1.11 14.56 17.42
C THR A 350 -0.18 14.87 18.18
N ARG A 351 -0.87 13.83 18.64
CA ARG A 351 -2.11 13.97 19.38
C ARG A 351 -2.29 12.83 20.37
N HIS A 352 -2.88 13.14 21.51
CA HIS A 352 -3.26 12.20 22.57
C HIS A 352 -4.69 12.53 22.99
N TYR A 353 -5.61 11.57 22.85
CA TYR A 353 -7.04 11.83 23.02
C TYR A 353 -7.88 10.56 23.21
N LEU A 354 -9.11 10.74 23.68
CA LEU A 354 -10.14 9.70 23.62
C LEU A 354 -10.89 9.83 22.28
N ALA A 355 -10.79 8.82 21.43
CA ALA A 355 -11.58 8.72 20.21
C ALA A 355 -13.02 8.26 20.53
N ASP A 356 -13.88 8.24 19.50
CA ASP A 356 -15.29 7.84 19.61
C ASP A 356 -15.44 6.52 20.39
N GLY A 357 -16.46 6.45 21.25
CA GLY A 357 -16.66 5.33 22.18
C GLY A 357 -15.72 5.34 23.40
N GLY A 358 -14.96 6.41 23.62
CA GLY A 358 -14.01 6.56 24.73
C GLY A 358 -12.74 5.73 24.54
N ARG A 359 -12.31 5.52 23.30
CA ARG A 359 -11.16 4.66 22.96
C ARG A 359 -9.85 5.45 23.14
N PRO A 360 -8.93 5.02 24.02
CA PRO A 360 -7.64 5.69 24.17
C PRO A 360 -6.85 5.63 22.87
N ALA A 361 -6.53 6.79 22.30
CA ALA A 361 -5.93 6.92 20.98
C ALA A 361 -4.80 7.95 20.97
N VAL A 362 -3.86 7.72 20.04
CA VAL A 362 -2.83 8.69 19.68
C VAL A 362 -2.74 8.80 18.16
N ASP A 363 -2.51 10.02 17.66
CA ASP A 363 -2.14 10.25 16.27
C ASP A 363 -0.64 10.45 16.16
N VAL A 364 -0.02 9.82 15.15
CA VAL A 364 1.41 9.85 14.88
C VAL A 364 1.66 10.45 13.51
N ALA A 365 2.56 11.41 13.40
CA ALA A 365 3.11 11.84 12.13
C ALA A 365 4.30 10.94 11.76
N LEU A 366 4.38 10.53 10.49
CA LEU A 366 5.38 9.60 9.97
C LEU A 366 6.11 10.24 8.79
N ARG A 367 7.42 9.96 8.69
CA ARG A 367 8.22 10.30 7.51
C ARG A 367 9.30 9.28 7.25
N THR A 368 9.70 9.16 6.00
CA THR A 368 10.83 8.35 5.57
C THR A 368 11.82 9.23 4.84
N VAL A 369 13.07 9.24 5.30
CA VAL A 369 14.16 10.08 4.76
C VAL A 369 15.26 9.18 4.22
N SER A 370 15.79 9.50 3.03
CA SER A 370 16.90 8.77 2.42
C SER A 370 18.27 9.26 2.90
N GLN A 371 19.33 8.55 2.52
CA GLN A 371 20.73 8.94 2.77
C GLN A 371 21.10 10.29 2.13
N ARG A 372 20.30 10.74 1.14
CA ARG A 372 20.45 12.05 0.50
C ARG A 372 19.67 13.17 1.22
N ASN A 373 19.17 12.92 2.42
CA ASN A 373 18.26 13.82 3.17
C ASN A 373 16.98 14.20 2.39
N VAL A 374 16.53 13.32 1.49
CA VAL A 374 15.29 13.51 0.74
C VAL A 374 14.17 12.74 1.44
N GLU A 375 13.09 13.44 1.75
CA GLU A 375 11.86 12.81 2.22
C GLU A 375 11.20 12.06 1.06
N THR A 376 11.16 10.74 1.15
CA THR A 376 10.57 9.89 0.09
C THR A 376 9.11 9.61 0.35
N THR A 377 8.70 9.59 1.62
CA THR A 377 7.34 9.26 2.05
C THR A 377 6.95 10.08 3.27
N THR A 378 5.75 10.65 3.25
CA THR A 378 5.10 11.24 4.44
C THR A 378 3.87 10.45 4.79
N GLY A 379 3.45 10.50 6.05
CA GLY A 379 2.22 9.87 6.46
C GLY A 379 1.76 10.24 7.85
N SER A 380 0.64 9.64 8.23
CA SER A 380 0.11 9.70 9.57
C SER A 380 -0.55 8.38 9.93
N ALA A 381 -0.59 8.05 11.21
CA ALA A 381 -1.28 6.88 11.73
C ALA A 381 -2.09 7.22 12.98
N THR A 382 -3.16 6.45 13.22
CA THR A 382 -3.90 6.48 14.49
C THR A 382 -3.73 5.11 15.15
N ILE A 383 -3.25 5.12 16.39
CA ILE A 383 -2.98 3.91 17.17
C ILE A 383 -3.86 3.94 18.41
N LEU A 384 -4.54 2.82 18.68
CA LEU A 384 -5.30 2.61 19.92
C LEU A 384 -4.40 1.90 20.92
N LEU A 385 -4.37 2.38 22.16
CA LEU A 385 -3.50 1.87 23.21
C LEU A 385 -4.32 1.25 24.36
N PRO A 386 -3.78 0.23 25.05
CA PRO A 386 -4.35 -0.21 26.31
C PRO A 386 -4.22 0.91 27.35
N SER A 387 -5.08 0.90 28.36
CA SER A 387 -5.12 1.93 29.39
C SER A 387 -5.36 1.29 30.75
N ARG A 388 -4.76 1.87 31.78
CA ARG A 388 -5.01 1.45 33.17
C ARG A 388 -6.38 1.91 33.65
N GLU A 389 -6.86 3.03 33.14
CA GLU A 389 -8.19 3.59 33.45
C GLU A 389 -9.31 2.99 32.58
N TYR A 390 -9.09 2.93 31.27
CA TYR A 390 -10.09 2.53 30.26
C TYR A 390 -10.00 1.06 29.85
N GLY A 391 -9.04 0.30 30.40
CA GLY A 391 -8.88 -1.13 30.18
C GLY A 391 -8.16 -1.51 28.87
N PRO A 392 -8.30 -2.76 28.40
CA PRO A 392 -7.64 -3.23 27.18
C PRO A 392 -8.16 -2.50 25.93
N VAL A 393 -7.39 -2.54 24.84
CA VAL A 393 -7.79 -1.96 23.55
C VAL A 393 -9.18 -2.42 23.13
N ARG A 394 -10.02 -1.44 22.77
CA ARG A 394 -11.33 -1.66 22.17
C ARG A 394 -11.26 -1.31 20.69
N LEU A 395 -11.54 -2.30 19.84
CA LEU A 395 -11.44 -2.17 18.39
C LEU A 395 -12.44 -1.13 17.84
N PRO A 396 -12.10 -0.46 16.74
CA PRO A 396 -12.96 0.55 16.13
C PRO A 396 -14.08 -0.11 15.31
N ASP A 397 -15.23 0.55 15.23
CA ASP A 397 -16.34 0.06 14.44
C ASP A 397 -16.08 0.29 12.94
N PRO A 398 -16.40 -0.69 12.07
CA PRO A 398 -16.37 -0.47 10.63
C PRO A 398 -17.48 0.51 10.19
N PRO A 399 -17.35 1.16 9.02
CA PRO A 399 -18.33 2.14 8.52
C PRO A 399 -19.62 1.49 7.98
N GLY A 400 -19.88 0.22 8.27
CA GLY A 400 -21.04 -0.54 7.82
C GLY A 400 -21.08 -1.91 8.49
N THR A 401 -22.13 -2.69 8.23
CA THR A 401 -22.33 -4.02 8.83
C THR A 401 -21.89 -5.17 7.92
N ASP A 402 -21.67 -4.88 6.63
CA ASP A 402 -21.21 -5.82 5.62
C ASP A 402 -20.39 -5.09 4.54
N LEU A 403 -19.88 -5.85 3.56
CA LEU A 403 -19.02 -5.30 2.50
C LEU A 403 -19.72 -4.23 1.64
N GLU A 404 -21.04 -4.31 1.49
CA GLU A 404 -21.80 -3.42 0.63
C GLU A 404 -22.11 -2.10 1.34
N SER A 405 -22.69 -2.17 2.53
CA SER A 405 -22.95 -1.00 3.39
C SER A 405 -21.68 -0.25 3.73
N ALA A 406 -20.58 -0.95 4.04
CA ALA A 406 -19.29 -0.31 4.28
C ALA A 406 -18.76 0.40 3.02
N MET A 407 -18.89 -0.21 1.84
CA MET A 407 -18.51 0.44 0.58
C MET A 407 -19.34 1.70 0.31
N SER A 408 -20.65 1.66 0.55
CA SER A 408 -21.54 2.81 0.39
C SER A 408 -21.13 3.97 1.32
N ALA A 409 -20.89 3.70 2.60
CA ALA A 409 -20.44 4.71 3.55
C ALA A 409 -19.07 5.31 3.18
N ILE A 410 -18.16 4.49 2.64
CA ILE A 410 -16.87 4.97 2.12
C ILE A 410 -17.09 5.91 0.92
N VAL A 411 -17.95 5.54 -0.03
CA VAL A 411 -18.28 6.39 -1.19
C VAL A 411 -18.81 7.75 -0.74
N GLU A 412 -19.73 7.78 0.23
CA GLU A 412 -20.27 9.02 0.80
C GLU A 412 -19.18 9.88 1.44
N ARG A 413 -18.26 9.26 2.19
CA ARG A 413 -17.13 9.96 2.82
C ARG A 413 -16.18 10.59 1.81
N PHE A 414 -15.97 9.98 0.65
CA PHE A 414 -15.15 10.54 -0.42
C PHE A 414 -15.88 11.56 -1.30
N ALA A 415 -17.21 11.69 -1.17
CA ALA A 415 -17.99 12.72 -1.85
C ALA A 415 -17.95 14.07 -1.11
N GLN A 416 -17.70 14.04 0.20
CA GLN A 416 -17.44 15.22 1.05
C GLN A 416 -16.05 15.78 0.78
#